data_AF-A0A937Y4H2-F1
#
_entry.id   AF-A0A937Y4H2-F1
#
_cell.length_a   1.000
_cell.length_b   1.000
_cell.length_c   1.000
_cell.angle_alpha   90.00
_cell.angle_beta   90.00
_cell.angle_gamma   90.00
#
_symmetry.space_group_name_H-M   'P 1'
#
loop_
_entity.id
_entity.type
_entity.pdbx_description
1 polymer ?
#
loop_
_entity_poly.entity_id
_entity_poly.type
_entity_poly.pdbx_seq_one_letter_code
_entity_poly.pdbx_strand_id
1 'polypeptide(L)'
;MPPSRMEMAGAMRLDLTSSRLFVSVVEERAIARAGAREHITASAVSKRISELETALNTELLDRSNKGIRPTAAGVALLSLARGVLHDLDEIQAQMRAYSSGTRGHVRVFATISAITRYLPEQLSAFLELHPLVQVHVEEKTTTAAIAQAVAEYAADIGIFTDLPHAHALEYFPYHGDELVLLVRKEHPLARKPAVSFAEIAGIDFVGMNAGGGIDPKPYVEALLRASGPQRLMWASDWPWTQNAEGMTYRRALDLAQRVGAG
;
A
#
# COMPACT_ATOMS: atom_id res chain seq x y z
N MET A 1 33.40 -15.70 22.81
CA MET A 1 32.98 -17.07 23.14
C MET A 1 31.90 -17.45 22.13
N PRO A 2 32.06 -18.50 21.31
CA PRO A 2 30.99 -18.92 20.41
C PRO A 2 29.79 -19.40 21.25
N PRO A 3 28.54 -19.12 20.81
CA PRO A 3 27.35 -19.51 21.55
C PRO A 3 27.30 -21.03 21.76
N SER A 4 26.77 -21.46 22.90
CA SER A 4 26.72 -22.86 23.28
C SER A 4 25.81 -23.67 22.35
N ARG A 5 26.06 -24.98 22.23
CA ARG A 5 25.29 -25.89 21.37
C ARG A 5 23.78 -25.94 21.72
N MET A 6 23.44 -25.58 22.96
CA MET A 6 22.06 -25.50 23.47
C MET A 6 21.39 -24.16 23.10
N GLU A 7 22.14 -23.06 23.07
CA GLU A 7 21.69 -21.77 22.54
C GLU A 7 21.50 -21.81 21.02
N MET A 8 22.38 -22.51 20.30
CA MET A 8 22.20 -22.78 18.86
C MET A 8 20.98 -23.67 18.57
N ALA A 9 20.64 -24.60 19.45
CA ALA A 9 19.41 -25.40 19.33
C ALA A 9 18.14 -24.55 19.57
N GLY A 10 18.25 -23.46 20.33
CA GLY A 10 17.22 -22.42 20.42
C GLY A 10 17.15 -21.52 19.20
N ALA A 11 18.29 -21.21 18.58
CA ALA A 11 18.37 -20.42 17.33
C ALA A 11 17.83 -21.16 16.09
N MET A 12 17.73 -22.49 16.14
CA MET A 12 17.14 -23.31 15.06
C MET A 12 15.61 -23.45 15.13
N ARG A 13 14.96 -22.74 16.06
CA ARG A 13 13.52 -22.86 16.35
C ARG A 13 12.62 -21.88 15.60
N LEU A 14 13.17 -20.78 15.10
CA LEU A 14 12.54 -19.89 14.14
C LEU A 14 13.39 -19.94 12.87
N ASP A 15 13.00 -20.82 11.96
CA ASP A 15 13.69 -21.01 10.69
C ASP A 15 12.80 -20.56 9.51
N LEU A 16 13.43 -20.26 8.38
CA LEU A 16 12.77 -19.71 7.20
C LEU A 16 11.73 -20.65 6.60
N THR A 17 11.94 -21.97 6.74
CA THR A 17 10.98 -22.97 6.27
C THR A 17 9.73 -22.95 7.13
N SER A 18 9.90 -22.90 8.45
CA SER A 18 8.79 -22.80 9.40
C SER A 18 8.04 -21.48 9.26
N SER A 19 8.74 -20.36 9.05
CA SER A 19 8.14 -19.05 8.75
C SER A 19 7.35 -19.07 7.44
N ARG A 20 7.91 -19.62 6.35
CA ARG A 20 7.19 -19.76 5.06
C ARG A 20 5.95 -20.64 5.20
N LEU A 21 6.05 -21.77 5.90
CA LEU A 21 4.90 -22.64 6.15
C LEU A 21 3.82 -21.95 6.96
N PHE A 22 4.18 -21.17 7.98
CA PHE A 22 3.24 -20.38 8.76
C PHE A 22 2.49 -19.37 7.88
N VAL A 23 3.21 -18.60 7.06
CA VAL A 23 2.62 -17.65 6.10
C VAL A 23 1.64 -18.38 5.17
N SER A 24 2.06 -19.49 4.55
CA SER A 24 1.23 -20.26 3.63
C SER A 24 -0.03 -20.84 4.31
N VAL A 25 0.06 -21.28 5.57
CA VAL A 25 -1.12 -21.75 6.34
C VAL A 25 -2.11 -20.63 6.60
N VAL A 26 -1.64 -19.43 6.94
CA VAL A 26 -2.50 -18.27 7.20
C VAL A 26 -3.18 -17.78 5.92
N GLU A 27 -2.45 -17.73 4.80
CA GLU A 27 -2.98 -17.33 3.49
C GLU A 27 -4.02 -18.32 2.96
N GLU A 28 -3.70 -19.62 3.02
CA GLU A 28 -4.61 -20.67 2.56
C GLU A 28 -5.78 -20.92 3.50
N ARG A 29 -5.69 -20.48 4.77
CA ARG A 29 -6.65 -20.77 5.86
C ARG A 29 -6.92 -22.26 6.07
N ALA A 30 -6.01 -23.13 5.61
CA ALA A 30 -6.09 -24.58 5.71
C ALA A 30 -4.71 -25.24 5.60
N ILE A 31 -4.37 -26.10 6.57
CA ILE A 31 -3.11 -26.85 6.60
C ILE A 31 -2.95 -27.75 5.36
N ALA A 32 -4.01 -28.40 4.91
CA ALA A 32 -3.94 -29.32 3.77
C ALA A 32 -3.60 -28.58 2.46
N ARG A 33 -4.19 -27.40 2.24
CA ARG A 33 -3.88 -26.56 1.07
C ARG A 33 -2.48 -25.98 1.13
N ALA A 34 -2.05 -25.52 2.31
CA ALA A 34 -0.68 -25.06 2.51
C ALA A 34 0.35 -26.17 2.27
N GLY A 35 0.07 -27.40 2.73
CA GLY A 35 0.92 -28.56 2.45
C GLY A 35 1.02 -28.87 0.96
N ALA A 36 -0.10 -28.81 0.23
CA ALA A 36 -0.10 -28.98 -1.22
C ALA A 36 0.72 -27.90 -1.95
N ARG A 37 0.60 -26.62 -1.54
CA ARG A 37 1.37 -25.48 -2.08
C ARG A 37 2.87 -25.63 -1.83
N GLU A 38 3.25 -26.16 -0.67
CA GLU A 38 4.65 -26.28 -0.24
C GLU A 38 5.22 -27.68 -0.48
N HIS A 39 4.51 -28.52 -1.23
CA HIS A 39 4.90 -29.89 -1.60
C HIS A 39 5.25 -30.81 -0.43
N ILE A 40 4.53 -30.69 0.69
CA ILE A 40 4.68 -31.55 1.88
C ILE A 40 3.34 -32.04 2.44
N THR A 41 3.38 -33.07 3.29
CA THR A 41 2.15 -33.63 3.87
C THR A 41 1.53 -32.68 4.91
N ALA A 42 0.19 -32.72 5.03
CA ALA A 42 -0.55 -31.96 6.05
C ALA A 42 -0.06 -32.27 7.48
N SER A 43 0.34 -33.51 7.76
CA SER A 43 0.90 -33.90 9.06
C SER A 43 2.27 -33.25 9.33
N ALA A 44 3.12 -33.12 8.31
CA ALA A 44 4.41 -32.44 8.42
C ALA A 44 4.25 -30.93 8.67
N VAL A 45 3.30 -30.28 7.96
CA VAL A 45 2.94 -28.88 8.19
C VAL A 45 2.46 -28.69 9.63
N SER A 46 1.47 -29.48 10.08
CA SER A 46 0.91 -29.37 11.43
C SER A 46 1.98 -29.55 12.51
N LYS A 47 2.89 -30.51 12.33
CA LYS A 47 4.01 -30.74 13.24
C LYS A 47 4.92 -29.52 13.33
N ARG A 48 5.39 -28.98 12.19
CA ARG A 48 6.27 -27.81 12.17
C ARG A 48 5.64 -26.56 12.77
N ILE A 49 4.35 -26.31 12.49
CA ILE A 49 3.64 -25.18 13.11
C ILE A 49 3.55 -25.36 14.62
N SER A 50 3.25 -26.57 15.09
CA SER A 50 3.17 -26.85 16.53
C SER A 50 4.55 -26.72 17.21
N GLU A 51 5.62 -27.12 16.53
CA GLU A 51 7.01 -26.92 16.97
C GLU A 51 7.37 -25.42 17.03
N LEU A 52 6.92 -24.62 16.06
CA LEU A 52 7.08 -23.16 16.04
C LEU A 52 6.32 -22.48 17.20
N GLU A 53 5.06 -22.86 17.44
CA GLU A 53 4.26 -22.36 18.57
C GLU A 53 4.89 -22.73 19.92
N THR A 54 5.39 -23.96 20.04
CA THR A 54 6.13 -24.43 21.23
C THR A 54 7.43 -23.66 21.42
N ALA A 55 8.16 -23.44 20.34
CA ALA A 55 9.41 -22.69 20.34
C ALA A 55 9.26 -21.25 20.81
N LEU A 56 8.21 -20.57 20.36
CA LEU A 56 7.88 -19.20 20.72
C LEU A 56 7.06 -19.12 22.01
N ASN A 57 6.71 -20.27 22.60
CA ASN A 57 5.82 -20.38 23.76
C ASN A 57 4.55 -19.53 23.61
N THR A 58 3.98 -19.53 22.40
CA THR A 58 2.89 -18.63 22.00
C THR A 58 2.00 -19.34 20.98
N GLU A 59 0.69 -19.32 21.19
CA GLU A 59 -0.28 -19.77 20.19
C GLU A 59 -0.40 -18.75 19.06
N LEU A 60 -0.16 -19.20 17.83
CA LEU A 60 -0.15 -18.36 16.64
C LEU A 60 -1.42 -18.56 15.80
N LEU A 61 -2.05 -19.73 15.89
CA LEU A 61 -3.22 -20.10 15.11
C LEU A 61 -4.39 -20.57 15.98
N ASP A 62 -5.57 -19.98 15.77
CA ASP A 62 -6.84 -20.53 16.19
C ASP A 62 -7.35 -21.55 15.16
N ARG A 63 -7.51 -22.80 15.60
CA ARG A 63 -7.94 -23.93 14.79
C ARG A 63 -9.38 -24.27 15.16
N SER A 64 -10.34 -23.89 14.31
CA SER A 64 -11.77 -24.11 14.54
C SER A 64 -12.41 -24.92 13.42
N ASN A 65 -13.66 -25.38 13.62
CA ASN A 65 -14.47 -26.03 12.58
C ASN A 65 -14.74 -25.11 11.36
N LYS A 66 -14.50 -23.79 11.49
CA LYS A 66 -14.64 -22.81 10.41
C LYS A 66 -13.33 -22.58 9.64
N GLY A 67 -12.28 -23.32 9.96
CA GLY A 67 -10.95 -23.21 9.37
C GLY A 67 -9.94 -22.57 10.32
N ILE A 68 -8.80 -22.19 9.75
CA ILE A 68 -7.64 -21.68 10.49
C ILE A 68 -7.61 -20.16 10.41
N ARG A 69 -7.37 -19.51 11.55
CA ARG A 69 -7.19 -18.05 11.66
C ARG A 69 -5.96 -17.73 12.51
N PRO A 70 -5.22 -16.65 12.20
CA PRO A 70 -4.14 -16.21 13.08
C PRO A 70 -4.71 -15.60 14.37
N THR A 71 -4.02 -15.83 15.49
CA THR A 71 -4.24 -15.09 16.74
C THR A 71 -3.68 -13.68 16.61
N ALA A 72 -3.83 -12.83 17.64
CA ALA A 72 -3.17 -11.51 17.66
C ALA A 72 -1.64 -11.63 17.53
N ALA A 73 -1.04 -12.62 18.22
CA ALA A 73 0.38 -12.93 18.08
C ALA A 73 0.71 -13.48 16.68
N GLY A 74 -0.17 -14.30 16.10
CA GLY A 74 -0.05 -14.77 14.72
C GLY A 74 -0.06 -13.65 13.68
N VAL A 75 -0.88 -12.61 13.88
CA VAL A 75 -0.89 -11.42 13.00
C VAL A 75 0.44 -10.66 13.09
N ALA A 76 0.97 -10.47 14.31
CA ALA A 76 2.28 -9.85 14.49
C ALA A 76 3.41 -10.67 13.83
N LEU A 77 3.42 -11.99 14.05
CA LEU A 77 4.40 -12.87 13.43
C LEU A 77 4.27 -12.89 11.90
N LEU A 78 3.05 -12.83 11.36
CA LEU A 78 2.82 -12.82 9.91
C LEU A 78 3.52 -11.64 9.25
N SER A 79 3.38 -10.45 9.83
CA SER A 79 4.04 -9.23 9.35
C SER A 79 5.57 -9.37 9.40
N LEU A 80 6.13 -9.84 10.53
CA LEU A 80 7.57 -10.04 10.69
C LEU A 80 8.12 -11.12 9.74
N ALA A 81 7.41 -12.24 9.60
CA ALA A 81 7.81 -13.35 8.75
C ALA A 81 7.79 -12.97 7.27
N ARG A 82 6.80 -12.18 6.84
CA ARG A 82 6.77 -11.63 5.47
C ARG A 82 7.97 -10.74 5.20
N GLY A 83 8.34 -9.88 6.13
CA GLY A 83 9.51 -9.03 5.98
C GLY A 83 10.79 -9.83 5.80
N VAL A 84 11.05 -10.80 6.68
CA VAL A 84 12.27 -11.65 6.57
C VAL A 84 12.30 -12.47 5.28
N LEU A 85 11.16 -13.02 4.85
CA LEU A 85 11.08 -13.78 3.60
C LEU A 85 11.29 -12.87 2.39
N HIS A 86 10.77 -11.65 2.45
CA HIS A 86 11.01 -10.64 1.42
C HIS A 86 12.49 -10.25 1.36
N ASP A 87 13.12 -9.96 2.49
CA ASP A 87 14.56 -9.61 2.56
C ASP A 87 15.43 -10.72 1.94
N LEU A 88 15.04 -11.99 2.10
CA LEU A 88 15.73 -13.11 1.48
C LEU A 88 15.57 -13.17 -0.03
N ASP A 89 14.37 -12.93 -0.53
CA ASP A 89 14.12 -12.85 -1.96
C ASP A 89 14.90 -11.68 -2.56
N GLU A 90 15.03 -10.57 -1.83
CA GLU A 90 15.86 -9.43 -2.21
C GLU A 90 17.35 -9.75 -2.19
N ILE A 91 17.87 -10.38 -1.14
CA ILE A 91 19.26 -10.86 -1.09
C ILE A 91 19.54 -11.73 -2.31
N GLN A 92 18.65 -12.65 -2.66
CA GLN A 92 18.81 -13.48 -3.86
C GLN A 92 18.79 -12.64 -5.14
N ALA A 93 17.89 -11.67 -5.26
CA ALA A 93 17.81 -10.78 -6.42
C ALA A 93 19.09 -9.93 -6.55
N GLN A 94 19.58 -9.35 -5.45
CA GLN A 94 20.81 -8.57 -5.41
C GLN A 94 22.03 -9.43 -5.75
N MET A 95 22.13 -10.66 -5.22
CA MET A 95 23.24 -11.55 -5.55
C MET A 95 23.23 -11.99 -7.02
N ARG A 96 22.04 -12.15 -7.62
CA ARG A 96 21.91 -12.36 -9.09
C ARG A 96 22.28 -11.10 -9.85
N ALA A 97 21.87 -9.93 -9.38
CA ALA A 97 22.21 -8.63 -9.95
C ALA A 97 23.73 -8.40 -9.96
N TYR A 98 24.44 -8.83 -8.91
CA TYR A 98 25.91 -8.80 -8.87
C TYR A 98 26.56 -9.65 -9.97
N SER A 99 25.95 -10.77 -10.37
CA SER A 99 26.46 -11.58 -11.48
C SER A 99 26.13 -10.97 -12.86
N SER A 100 25.11 -10.11 -12.94
CA SER A 100 24.68 -9.40 -14.16
C SER A 100 25.17 -7.94 -14.27
N GLY A 101 25.91 -7.43 -13.27
CA GLY A 101 26.44 -6.06 -13.24
C GLY A 101 25.48 -5.00 -12.68
N THR A 102 24.30 -5.37 -12.22
CA THR A 102 23.29 -4.49 -11.59
C THR A 102 23.59 -4.36 -10.08
N ARG A 103 23.47 -3.15 -9.51
CA ARG A 103 23.74 -2.86 -8.09
C ARG A 103 22.55 -2.13 -7.47
N GLY A 104 21.72 -2.86 -6.73
CA GLY A 104 20.64 -2.32 -5.89
C GLY A 104 19.25 -2.40 -6.51
N HIS A 105 18.24 -2.56 -5.65
CA HIS A 105 16.83 -2.57 -5.99
C HIS A 105 16.07 -1.63 -5.06
N VAL A 106 15.07 -0.90 -5.57
CA VAL A 106 14.20 -0.04 -4.76
C VAL A 106 12.76 -0.25 -5.20
N ARG A 107 11.87 -0.55 -4.25
CA ARG A 107 10.44 -0.73 -4.47
C ARG A 107 9.68 0.45 -3.91
N VAL A 108 8.94 1.10 -4.79
CA VAL A 108 8.14 2.28 -4.46
C VAL A 108 6.68 1.94 -4.67
N PHE A 109 5.91 1.94 -3.59
CA PHE A 109 4.45 1.85 -3.68
C PHE A 109 3.87 3.24 -3.54
N ALA A 110 3.04 3.64 -4.48
CA ALA A 110 2.58 5.03 -4.55
C ALA A 110 1.14 5.13 -5.04
N THR A 111 0.48 6.24 -4.69
CA THR A 111 -0.80 6.63 -5.31
C THR A 111 -0.59 7.04 -6.76
N ILE A 112 -1.61 6.90 -7.61
CA ILE A 112 -1.53 7.27 -9.02
C ILE A 112 -1.17 8.75 -9.24
N SER A 113 -1.60 9.65 -8.35
CA SER A 113 -1.24 11.07 -8.42
C SER A 113 0.26 11.26 -8.25
N ALA A 114 0.89 10.57 -7.30
CA ALA A 114 2.33 10.61 -7.11
C ALA A 114 3.10 10.02 -8.31
N ILE A 115 2.65 8.87 -8.82
CA ILE A 115 3.26 8.19 -9.97
C ILE A 115 3.22 9.04 -11.23
N THR A 116 2.12 9.76 -11.47
CA THR A 116 1.93 10.51 -12.71
C THR A 116 2.46 11.93 -12.66
N ARG A 117 2.49 12.56 -11.48
CA ARG A 117 2.85 13.97 -11.33
C ARG A 117 4.28 14.21 -10.87
N TYR A 118 4.79 13.42 -9.93
CA TYR A 118 6.03 13.75 -9.21
C TYR A 118 7.16 12.76 -9.50
N LEU A 119 6.85 11.45 -9.50
CA LEU A 119 7.86 10.41 -9.67
C LEU A 119 8.61 10.41 -11.01
N PRO A 120 8.03 10.74 -12.18
CA PRO A 120 8.73 10.53 -13.45
C PRO A 120 10.03 11.34 -13.58
N GLU A 121 10.01 12.62 -13.20
CA GLU A 121 11.19 13.50 -13.26
C GLU A 121 12.27 13.05 -12.27
N GLN A 122 11.86 12.73 -11.04
CA GLN A 122 12.78 12.32 -9.98
C GLN A 122 13.39 10.95 -10.24
N LEU A 123 12.62 10.00 -10.77
CA LEU A 123 13.12 8.69 -11.16
C LEU A 123 14.09 8.80 -12.34
N SER A 124 13.83 9.68 -13.31
CA SER A 124 14.77 9.93 -14.40
C SER A 124 16.12 10.41 -13.86
N ALA A 125 16.11 11.46 -13.03
CA ALA A 125 17.33 12.01 -12.43
C ALA A 125 18.06 10.98 -11.54
N PHE A 126 17.32 10.19 -10.76
CA PHE A 126 17.90 9.15 -9.91
C PHE A 126 18.54 8.03 -10.73
N LEU A 127 17.88 7.54 -11.78
CA LEU A 127 18.39 6.46 -12.62
C LEU A 127 19.58 6.90 -13.49
N GLU A 128 19.66 8.19 -13.85
CA GLU A 128 20.85 8.76 -14.48
C GLU A 128 22.07 8.75 -13.55
N LEU A 129 21.87 9.11 -12.28
CA LEU A 129 22.93 9.09 -11.25
C LEU A 129 23.29 7.67 -10.80
N HIS A 130 22.34 6.74 -10.87
CA HIS A 130 22.47 5.37 -10.41
C HIS A 130 22.04 4.37 -11.49
N PRO A 131 22.78 4.26 -12.60
CA PRO A 131 22.39 3.46 -13.78
C PRO A 131 22.35 1.95 -13.52
N LEU A 132 22.91 1.50 -12.39
CA LEU A 132 22.91 0.11 -11.98
C LEU A 132 21.79 -0.23 -10.99
N VAL A 133 21.01 0.75 -10.52
CA VAL A 133 19.88 0.52 -9.63
C VAL A 133 18.63 0.21 -10.44
N GLN A 134 17.89 -0.82 -10.03
CA GLN A 134 16.57 -1.12 -10.60
C GLN A 134 15.47 -0.61 -9.67
N VAL A 135 14.61 0.28 -10.16
CA VAL A 135 13.45 0.77 -9.40
C VAL A 135 12.18 0.09 -9.91
N HIS A 136 11.40 -0.50 -8.99
CA HIS A 136 10.07 -1.03 -9.28
C HIS A 136 9.01 -0.14 -8.63
N VAL A 137 8.09 0.38 -9.44
CA VAL A 137 7.01 1.27 -8.98
C VAL A 137 5.69 0.55 -9.16
N GLU A 138 4.91 0.44 -8.09
CA GLU A 138 3.58 -0.17 -8.14
C GLU A 138 2.51 0.81 -7.61
N GLU A 139 1.40 0.90 -8.33
CA GLU A 139 0.24 1.65 -7.87
C GLU A 139 -0.45 0.90 -6.74
N LYS A 140 -0.73 1.61 -5.65
CA LYS A 140 -1.69 1.18 -4.64
C LYS A 140 -2.78 2.23 -4.48
N THR A 141 -3.98 1.72 -4.32
CA THR A 141 -5.21 2.51 -4.30
C THR A 141 -5.52 3.14 -2.94
N THR A 142 -4.88 2.68 -1.86
CA THR A 142 -5.12 3.24 -0.52
C THR A 142 -3.83 3.53 0.24
N THR A 143 -3.81 4.64 0.96
CA THR A 143 -2.74 4.99 1.92
C THR A 143 -2.45 3.84 2.90
N ALA A 144 -3.50 3.21 3.43
CA ALA A 144 -3.35 2.11 4.38
C ALA A 144 -2.60 0.93 3.77
N ALA A 145 -2.91 0.55 2.53
CA ALA A 145 -2.19 -0.52 1.83
C ALA A 145 -0.73 -0.17 1.56
N ILE A 146 -0.44 1.10 1.24
CA ILE A 146 0.94 1.58 1.03
C ILE A 146 1.73 1.51 2.34
N ALA A 147 1.20 2.08 3.42
CA ALA A 147 1.87 2.07 4.72
C ALA A 147 2.03 0.66 5.28
N GLN A 148 1.01 -0.19 5.13
CA GLN A 148 1.13 -1.60 5.51
C GLN A 148 2.22 -2.31 4.71
N ALA A 149 2.33 -2.04 3.40
CA ALA A 149 3.38 -2.64 2.58
C ALA A 149 4.78 -2.20 3.05
N VAL A 150 4.98 -0.94 3.42
CA VAL A 150 6.26 -0.50 3.98
C VAL A 150 6.52 -1.14 5.35
N ALA A 151 5.50 -1.18 6.23
CA ALA A 151 5.63 -1.78 7.56
C ALA A 151 5.92 -3.30 7.52
N GLU A 152 5.44 -3.99 6.48
CA GLU A 152 5.69 -5.42 6.22
C GLU A 152 6.91 -5.66 5.32
N TYR A 153 7.72 -4.63 5.03
CA TYR A 153 8.88 -4.67 4.11
C TYR A 153 8.54 -5.16 2.69
N ALA A 154 7.27 -5.10 2.29
CA ALA A 154 6.82 -5.36 0.93
C ALA A 154 7.07 -4.17 -0.03
N ALA A 155 7.41 -3.00 0.51
CA ALA A 155 7.94 -1.85 -0.23
C ALA A 155 9.01 -1.14 0.60
N ASP A 156 9.99 -0.52 -0.06
CA ASP A 156 11.05 0.23 0.61
C ASP A 156 10.61 1.68 0.86
N ILE A 157 9.79 2.23 -0.06
CA ILE A 157 9.27 3.59 0.01
C ILE A 157 7.76 3.56 -0.28
N GLY A 158 7.00 4.26 0.57
CA GLY A 158 5.58 4.51 0.37
C GLY A 158 5.30 5.99 0.11
N ILE A 159 4.63 6.33 -1.00
CA ILE A 159 4.22 7.71 -1.32
C ILE A 159 2.70 7.81 -1.37
N PHE A 160 2.13 8.62 -0.48
CA PHE A 160 0.69 8.77 -0.32
C PHE A 160 0.34 10.20 0.11
N THR A 161 -0.95 10.53 0.05
CA THR A 161 -1.44 11.89 0.31
C THR A 161 -1.93 12.09 1.76
N ASP A 162 -2.39 11.04 2.43
CA ASP A 162 -3.01 11.13 3.76
C ASP A 162 -2.12 10.44 4.79
N LEU A 163 -1.97 10.97 6.01
CA LEU A 163 -1.20 10.26 7.05
C LEU A 163 -2.00 9.08 7.61
N PRO A 164 -1.52 7.83 7.46
CA PRO A 164 -2.11 6.71 8.17
C PRO A 164 -1.79 6.84 9.67
N HIS A 165 -2.71 6.39 10.52
CA HIS A 165 -2.47 6.29 11.96
C HIS A 165 -1.59 5.06 12.26
N ALA A 166 -0.42 4.96 11.63
CA ALA A 166 0.51 3.85 11.82
C ALA A 166 1.78 4.36 12.52
N HIS A 167 1.98 3.92 13.77
CA HIS A 167 3.07 4.39 14.64
C HIS A 167 4.45 3.78 14.35
N ALA A 168 4.55 2.85 13.39
CA ALA A 168 5.76 2.07 13.14
C ALA A 168 6.60 2.56 11.93
N LEU A 169 6.26 3.71 11.35
CA LEU A 169 6.92 4.24 10.15
C LEU A 169 7.50 5.63 10.40
N GLU A 170 8.62 5.91 9.73
CA GLU A 170 9.12 7.28 9.58
C GLU A 170 8.44 7.96 8.40
N TYR A 171 8.06 9.22 8.60
CA TYR A 171 7.33 10.02 7.62
C TYR A 171 8.13 11.25 7.23
N PHE A 172 8.30 11.46 5.93
CA PHE A 172 8.98 12.62 5.37
C PHE A 172 8.01 13.42 4.50
N PRO A 173 7.84 14.74 4.73
CA PRO A 173 7.16 15.60 3.79
C PRO A 173 7.83 15.52 2.42
N TYR A 174 7.04 15.31 1.37
CA TYR A 174 7.55 15.08 0.02
C TYR A 174 7.11 16.19 -0.94
N HIS A 175 5.81 16.28 -1.23
CA HIS A 175 5.20 17.35 -2.02
C HIS A 175 3.87 17.79 -1.40
N GLY A 176 3.51 19.05 -1.63
CA GLY A 176 2.19 19.58 -1.28
C GLY A 176 1.26 19.52 -2.48
N ASP A 177 0.06 18.98 -2.28
CA ASP A 177 -1.03 19.03 -3.26
C ASP A 177 -2.01 20.13 -2.88
N GLU A 178 -2.51 20.87 -3.88
CA GLU A 178 -3.59 21.85 -3.70
C GLU A 178 -4.91 21.27 -4.24
N LEU A 179 -5.91 21.20 -3.37
CA LEU A 179 -7.26 20.81 -3.76
C LEU A 179 -8.03 22.04 -4.26
N VAL A 180 -8.38 22.04 -5.54
CA VAL A 180 -9.08 23.15 -6.20
C VAL A 180 -10.50 22.78 -6.60
N LEU A 181 -11.40 23.77 -6.57
CA LEU A 181 -12.76 23.61 -7.06
C LEU A 181 -12.82 23.89 -8.57
N LEU A 182 -13.23 22.89 -9.35
CA LEU A 182 -13.51 23.05 -10.77
C LEU A 182 -15.02 23.20 -10.99
N VAL A 183 -15.42 24.27 -11.65
CA VAL A 183 -16.81 24.54 -12.04
C VAL A 183 -16.90 24.83 -13.53
N ARG A 184 -18.09 24.63 -14.11
CA ARG A 184 -18.37 25.11 -15.48
C ARG A 184 -18.20 26.62 -15.55
N LYS A 185 -17.79 27.14 -16.71
CA LYS A 185 -17.56 28.58 -16.93
C LYS A 185 -18.78 29.43 -16.61
N GLU A 186 -19.99 28.89 -16.80
CA GLU A 186 -21.27 29.56 -16.56
C GLU A 186 -21.74 29.43 -15.10
N HIS A 187 -21.05 28.66 -14.26
CA HIS A 187 -21.44 28.45 -12.87
C HIS A 187 -21.29 29.76 -12.06
N PRO A 188 -22.23 30.09 -11.15
CA PRO A 188 -22.18 31.33 -10.37
C PRO A 188 -20.86 31.55 -9.61
N LEU A 189 -20.21 30.47 -9.17
CA LEU A 189 -18.93 30.52 -8.46
C LEU A 189 -17.73 30.82 -9.38
N ALA A 190 -17.84 30.64 -10.70
CA ALA A 190 -16.75 30.87 -11.66
C ALA A 190 -16.32 32.34 -11.72
N ARG A 191 -17.16 33.27 -11.26
CA ARG A 191 -16.89 34.71 -11.25
C ARG A 191 -16.34 35.21 -9.91
N LYS A 192 -16.21 34.32 -8.92
CA LYS A 192 -15.71 34.69 -7.60
C LYS A 192 -14.19 34.50 -7.53
N PRO A 193 -13.44 35.47 -6.97
CA PRO A 193 -12.00 35.35 -6.79
C PRO A 193 -11.61 34.34 -5.70
N ALA A 194 -12.53 34.05 -4.77
CA ALA A 194 -12.38 33.05 -3.73
C ALA A 194 -13.77 32.49 -3.37
N VAL A 195 -13.80 31.24 -2.94
CA VAL A 195 -15.02 30.54 -2.56
C VAL A 195 -14.80 29.89 -1.20
N SER A 196 -15.70 30.15 -0.25
CA SER A 196 -15.70 29.51 1.06
C SER A 196 -16.37 28.14 1.02
N PHE A 197 -16.02 27.28 1.99
CA PHE A 197 -16.67 25.97 2.13
C PHE A 197 -18.19 26.06 2.32
N ALA A 198 -18.68 27.09 3.01
CA ALA A 198 -20.11 27.28 3.21
C ALA A 198 -20.87 27.59 1.90
N GLU A 199 -20.21 28.24 0.94
CA GLU A 199 -20.82 28.59 -0.36
C GLU A 199 -20.94 27.39 -1.31
N ILE A 200 -20.14 26.34 -1.07
CA ILE A 200 -20.23 25.07 -1.78
C ILE A 200 -21.00 24.02 -0.98
N ALA A 201 -21.31 24.31 0.29
CA ALA A 201 -22.19 23.52 1.12
C ALA A 201 -23.65 23.68 0.62
N GLY A 202 -23.95 22.99 -0.47
CA GLY A 202 -25.29 22.78 -1.02
C GLY A 202 -25.26 22.32 -2.46
N ILE A 203 -24.08 22.20 -3.05
CA ILE A 203 -23.86 21.95 -4.48
C ILE A 203 -23.52 20.48 -4.67
N ASP A 204 -24.13 19.84 -5.67
CA ASP A 204 -23.78 18.47 -6.02
C ASP A 204 -22.32 18.41 -6.54
N PHE A 205 -21.53 17.52 -5.95
CA PHE A 205 -20.14 17.27 -6.38
C PHE A 205 -20.03 16.00 -7.19
N VAL A 206 -19.10 16.02 -8.15
CA VAL A 206 -18.63 14.82 -8.85
C VAL A 206 -17.39 14.30 -8.12
N GLY A 207 -17.52 13.13 -7.48
CA GLY A 207 -16.41 12.44 -6.81
C GLY A 207 -15.85 11.28 -7.63
N MET A 208 -14.58 10.95 -7.41
CA MET A 208 -13.99 9.66 -7.78
C MET A 208 -14.36 8.60 -6.76
N ASN A 209 -14.50 7.34 -7.18
CA ASN A 209 -14.81 6.21 -6.30
C ASN A 209 -13.86 6.14 -5.10
N ALA A 210 -14.40 5.72 -3.96
CA ALA A 210 -13.63 5.46 -2.75
C ALA A 210 -12.45 4.52 -3.06
N GLY A 211 -11.24 4.98 -2.76
CA GLY A 211 -10.00 4.24 -2.99
C GLY A 211 -9.33 4.43 -4.34
N GLY A 212 -9.66 5.45 -5.14
CA GLY A 212 -8.84 5.86 -6.28
C GLY A 212 -8.06 7.14 -5.96
N GLY A 213 -6.71 7.11 -5.97
CA GLY A 213 -5.87 8.31 -5.79
C GLY A 213 -6.23 9.15 -4.55
N ILE A 214 -6.13 10.48 -4.68
CA ILE A 214 -6.67 11.42 -3.68
C ILE A 214 -8.18 11.19 -3.64
N ASP A 215 -8.67 10.49 -2.62
CA ASP A 215 -10.10 10.48 -2.32
C ASP A 215 -10.39 11.82 -1.64
N PRO A 216 -11.00 12.82 -2.33
CA PRO A 216 -11.30 14.08 -1.67
C PRO A 216 -12.41 13.89 -0.65
N LYS A 217 -13.11 12.75 -0.62
CA LYS A 217 -14.27 12.50 0.24
C LYS A 217 -13.93 12.63 1.72
N PRO A 218 -12.90 12.02 2.33
CA PRO A 218 -12.58 12.27 3.73
C PRO A 218 -12.26 13.75 4.02
N TYR A 219 -11.60 14.47 3.11
CA TYR A 219 -11.32 15.90 3.28
C TYR A 219 -12.58 16.75 3.16
N VAL A 220 -13.35 16.53 2.10
CA VAL A 220 -14.62 17.19 1.81
C VAL A 220 -15.61 16.84 2.92
N GLU A 221 -15.77 15.60 3.35
CA GLU A 221 -16.61 15.19 4.49
C GLU A 221 -16.12 15.74 5.83
N ALA A 222 -14.81 15.85 6.07
CA ALA A 222 -14.29 16.48 7.28
C ALA A 222 -14.63 17.98 7.29
N LEU A 223 -14.52 18.64 6.13
CA LEU A 223 -14.84 20.06 5.95
C LEU A 223 -16.37 20.32 5.90
N LEU A 224 -17.14 19.34 5.41
CA LEU A 224 -18.61 19.35 5.36
C LEU A 224 -19.25 18.96 6.69
N ARG A 225 -18.60 18.14 7.53
CA ARG A 225 -19.04 17.90 8.91
C ARG A 225 -19.09 19.18 9.74
N ALA A 226 -18.27 20.18 9.38
CA ALA A 226 -18.35 21.53 9.94
C ALA A 226 -19.52 22.37 9.35
N SER A 227 -20.19 21.91 8.29
CA SER A 227 -21.12 22.72 7.45
C SER A 227 -22.52 22.09 7.18
N GLY A 228 -22.78 20.82 7.54
CA GLY A 228 -24.10 20.15 7.40
C GLY A 228 -24.20 19.11 6.26
N PRO A 229 -25.32 18.36 6.14
CA PRO A 229 -25.46 17.22 5.21
C PRO A 229 -25.56 17.64 3.73
N GLN A 230 -24.84 16.94 2.84
CA GLN A 230 -24.75 17.18 1.40
C GLN A 230 -24.99 15.90 0.58
N ARG A 231 -25.39 16.04 -0.69
CA ARG A 231 -25.55 14.92 -1.64
C ARG A 231 -24.28 14.78 -2.50
N LEU A 232 -23.63 13.62 -2.40
CA LEU A 232 -22.52 13.24 -3.27
C LEU A 232 -23.05 12.41 -4.44
N MET A 233 -22.68 12.74 -5.68
CA MET A 233 -23.03 11.97 -6.87
C MET A 233 -21.76 11.41 -7.52
N TRP A 234 -21.77 10.13 -7.84
CA TRP A 234 -20.61 9.46 -8.41
C TRP A 234 -20.54 9.67 -9.92
N ALA A 235 -19.32 9.69 -10.47
CA ALA A 235 -19.15 9.80 -11.92
C ALA A 235 -19.93 8.70 -12.67
N SER A 236 -19.96 7.45 -12.17
CA SER A 236 -20.78 6.37 -12.74
C SER A 236 -22.28 6.62 -12.72
N ASP A 237 -22.74 7.44 -11.79
CA ASP A 237 -24.15 7.70 -11.51
C ASP A 237 -24.62 9.01 -12.19
N TRP A 238 -23.72 9.65 -12.94
CA TRP A 238 -23.96 10.95 -13.54
C TRP A 238 -24.38 10.84 -15.02
N PRO A 239 -25.45 11.52 -15.48
CA PRO A 239 -26.05 11.29 -16.80
C PRO A 239 -25.14 11.44 -18.04
N TRP A 240 -24.04 12.18 -17.98
CA TRP A 240 -23.15 12.39 -19.13
C TRP A 240 -22.00 11.38 -19.25
N THR A 241 -21.74 10.56 -18.22
CA THR A 241 -20.60 9.61 -18.26
C THR A 241 -20.83 8.43 -19.18
N GLN A 242 -22.07 8.20 -19.62
CA GLN A 242 -22.38 7.27 -20.72
C GLN A 242 -21.84 7.73 -22.08
N ASN A 243 -21.53 9.03 -22.26
CA ASN A 243 -20.99 9.59 -23.50
C ASN A 243 -19.54 10.10 -23.38
N ALA A 244 -18.89 9.91 -22.22
CA ALA A 244 -17.54 10.39 -21.96
C ALA A 244 -16.49 9.30 -22.19
N GLU A 245 -16.50 8.68 -23.37
CA GLU A 245 -15.31 7.98 -23.86
C GLU A 245 -14.19 9.01 -24.05
N GLY A 246 -13.24 9.08 -23.10
CA GLY A 246 -11.95 9.73 -23.35
C GLY A 246 -11.66 11.05 -22.63
N MET A 247 -12.30 11.38 -21.50
CA MET A 247 -11.71 12.36 -20.56
C MET A 247 -10.64 11.67 -19.71
N THR A 248 -9.47 11.42 -20.30
CA THR A 248 -8.29 10.91 -19.59
C THR A 248 -7.76 11.98 -18.63
N TYR A 249 -7.31 11.56 -17.44
CA TYR A 249 -6.70 12.37 -16.38
C TYR A 249 -5.76 13.50 -16.88
N ARG A 250 -4.98 13.23 -17.95
CA ARG A 250 -4.12 14.24 -18.61
C ARG A 250 -4.85 15.48 -19.12
N ARG A 251 -6.05 15.35 -19.71
CA ARG A 251 -6.79 16.50 -20.25
C ARG A 251 -7.35 17.41 -19.16
N ALA A 252 -7.71 16.86 -18.00
CA ALA A 252 -8.15 17.65 -16.86
C ALA A 252 -6.96 18.40 -16.21
N LEU A 253 -5.79 17.76 -16.12
CA LEU A 253 -4.55 18.39 -15.64
C LEU A 253 -4.05 19.49 -16.59
N ASP A 254 -4.06 19.25 -17.90
CA ASP A 254 -3.66 20.25 -18.91
C ASP A 254 -4.58 21.48 -18.88
N LEU A 255 -5.87 21.28 -18.60
CA LEU A 255 -6.83 22.38 -18.45
C LEU A 255 -6.56 23.19 -17.17
N ALA A 256 -6.25 22.53 -16.06
CA ALA A 256 -5.92 23.18 -14.79
C ALA A 256 -4.60 23.97 -14.87
N GLN A 257 -3.56 23.42 -15.50
CA GLN A 257 -2.28 24.10 -15.69
C GLN A 257 -2.36 25.33 -16.61
N ARG A 258 -3.25 25.31 -17.62
CA ARG A 258 -3.48 26.47 -18.50
C ARG A 258 -4.26 27.60 -17.85
N VAL A 259 -5.07 27.32 -16.83
CA VAL A 259 -5.85 28.35 -16.12
C VAL A 259 -5.04 29.02 -15.01
N GLY A 260 -3.99 28.39 -14.48
CA GLY A 260 -3.10 28.98 -13.46
C GLY A 260 -1.96 29.87 -13.98
N ALA A 261 -1.83 30.07 -15.30
CA ALA A 261 -0.77 30.87 -15.92
C ALA A 261 -1.28 32.19 -16.55
N GLY A 262 -2.48 32.64 -16.19
CA GLY A 262 -3.10 33.87 -16.69
C GLY A 262 -3.49 34.83 -15.59
#